data_AF-A0A7S3I0N6-F1
#
_entry.id   AF-A0A7S3I0N6-F1
#
_cell.length_a   1.000
_cell.length_b   1.000
_cell.length_c   1.000
_cell.angle_alpha   90.00
_cell.angle_beta   90.00
_cell.angle_gamma   90.00
#
_symmetry.space_group_name_H-M   'P 1'
#
loop_
_entity.id
_entity.type
_entity.pdbx_description
1 polymer ?
#
loop_
_entity_poly.entity_id
_entity_poly.type
_entity_poly.pdbx_seq_one_letter_code
_entity_poly.pdbx_strand_id
1 'polypeptide(L)'
;MPFIEFADFNRDGMTDMAFTSETGVLTILYNQYSAPGPKSTNLCSDVGNTSDLKNRKMFPTFPFSASDNGVTQVKLADQSKKTVSFEGLAPSMPSYSEEPAVPGRLRVTDVDMDGYPDVVMTLAFKNTTADFTKTAVLLNQAGEDGERKLKQVKPGDGTYLSNVLAQAGENAAFLTFIDMDDDGKLDFIVQKESKDDPQIKILYNNIVSDNFFIKALSVNSELKKSNNVYNDYSIGSSYRFVITDMEDTKLVTVGSQRFQSGYMSLQ
;
A
#
# COMPACT_ATOMS: atom_id res chain seq x y z
N MET A 1 2.84 -10.69 -7.15
CA MET A 1 3.10 -10.49 -5.70
C MET A 1 3.77 -9.14 -5.46
N PRO A 2 3.53 -8.48 -4.32
CA PRO A 2 2.65 -8.97 -3.27
C PRO A 2 1.32 -8.22 -3.29
N PHE A 3 0.23 -8.99 -3.28
CA PHE A 3 -1.06 -8.55 -2.75
C PHE A 3 -0.99 -8.40 -1.22
N ILE A 4 0.20 -8.17 -0.68
CA ILE A 4 0.49 -8.00 0.74
C ILE A 4 1.34 -6.74 0.83
N GLU A 5 0.84 -5.72 1.50
CA GLU A 5 1.57 -4.50 1.77
C GLU A 5 1.69 -4.27 3.28
N PHE A 6 2.68 -3.50 3.64
CA PHE A 6 3.04 -3.23 5.02
C PHE A 6 3.06 -1.73 5.26
N ALA A 7 2.33 -1.27 6.25
CA ALA A 7 2.29 0.12 6.69
C ALA A 7 1.74 0.21 8.12
N ASP A 8 1.88 1.36 8.76
CA ASP A 8 1.35 1.63 10.10
C ASP A 8 -0.01 2.33 9.96
N PHE A 9 -1.09 1.57 9.80
CA PHE A 9 -2.41 2.11 9.48
C PHE A 9 -3.07 2.81 10.67
N ASN A 10 -2.72 2.40 11.89
CA ASN A 10 -3.25 2.97 13.13
C ASN A 10 -2.29 3.98 13.80
N ARG A 11 -1.10 4.21 13.23
CA ARG A 11 -0.03 5.10 13.74
C ARG A 11 0.44 4.75 15.14
N ASP A 12 0.55 3.46 15.45
CA ASP A 12 1.06 2.98 16.72
C ASP A 12 2.58 2.74 16.74
N GLY A 13 3.27 3.04 15.63
CA GLY A 13 4.71 2.88 15.45
C GLY A 13 5.13 1.43 15.16
N MET A 14 4.17 0.53 14.92
CA MET A 14 4.39 -0.83 14.47
C MET A 14 3.84 -1.01 13.05
N THR A 15 4.40 -1.99 12.36
CA THR A 15 4.00 -2.28 10.98
C THR A 15 2.87 -3.30 10.98
N ASP A 16 1.78 -2.93 10.33
CA ASP A 16 0.62 -3.78 10.06
C ASP A 16 0.74 -4.46 8.70
N MET A 17 -0.16 -5.41 8.41
CA MET A 17 -0.18 -6.17 7.18
C MET A 17 -1.52 -6.01 6.47
N ALA A 18 -1.53 -5.59 5.22
CA ALA A 18 -2.72 -5.46 4.38
C ALA A 18 -2.67 -6.43 3.20
N PHE A 19 -3.71 -7.22 2.96
CA PHE A 19 -3.78 -8.12 1.81
C PHE A 19 -5.21 -8.38 1.32
N THR A 20 -5.36 -8.87 0.10
CA THR A 20 -6.69 -9.14 -0.50
C THR A 20 -6.97 -10.64 -0.64
N SER A 21 -8.20 -11.05 -0.33
CA SER A 21 -8.69 -12.41 -0.58
C SER A 21 -9.09 -12.64 -2.04
N GLU A 22 -9.31 -13.91 -2.40
CA GLU A 22 -9.89 -14.32 -3.69
C GLU A 22 -11.31 -13.77 -3.94
N THR A 23 -11.98 -13.29 -2.90
CA THR A 23 -13.31 -12.67 -2.99
C THR A 23 -13.25 -11.14 -3.09
N GLY A 24 -12.05 -10.56 -3.22
CA GLY A 24 -11.84 -9.12 -3.33
C GLY A 24 -12.06 -8.38 -2.00
N VAL A 25 -11.88 -9.08 -0.88
CA VAL A 25 -11.94 -8.47 0.46
C VAL A 25 -10.53 -8.05 0.85
N LEU A 26 -10.35 -6.74 1.05
CA LEU A 26 -9.14 -6.21 1.68
C LEU A 26 -9.19 -6.54 3.17
N THR A 27 -8.14 -7.19 3.67
CA THR A 27 -7.93 -7.51 5.09
C THR A 27 -6.70 -6.74 5.57
N ILE A 28 -6.84 -6.01 6.66
CA ILE A 28 -5.73 -5.44 7.43
C ILE A 28 -5.65 -6.19 8.75
N LEU A 29 -4.46 -6.69 9.05
CA LEU A 29 -4.10 -7.25 10.34
C LEU A 29 -3.23 -6.23 11.06
N TYR A 30 -3.74 -5.67 12.14
CA TYR A 30 -2.98 -4.77 12.98
C TYR A 30 -1.97 -5.55 13.81
N ASN A 31 -0.79 -4.95 13.98
CA ASN A 31 0.16 -5.44 14.94
C ASN A 31 -0.45 -5.37 16.34
N GLN A 32 -0.38 -6.46 17.11
CA GLN A 32 -0.92 -6.50 18.48
C GLN A 32 -0.01 -5.82 19.50
N TYR A 33 1.15 -5.33 19.05
CA TYR A 33 2.07 -4.52 19.83
C TYR A 33 2.04 -3.09 19.32
N SER A 34 2.42 -2.16 20.18
CA SER A 34 2.64 -0.77 19.84
C SER A 34 4.06 -0.36 20.22
N ALA A 35 4.58 0.65 19.53
CA ALA A 35 5.86 1.20 19.90
C ALA A 35 5.77 1.85 21.29
N PRO A 36 6.85 1.78 22.10
CA PRO A 36 6.97 2.61 23.28
C PRO A 36 6.78 4.08 22.90
N GLY A 37 6.03 4.83 23.73
CA GLY A 37 5.74 6.23 23.45
C GLY A 37 6.99 7.08 23.22
N PRO A 38 6.83 8.30 22.70
CA PRO A 38 7.91 9.13 22.16
C PRO A 38 8.95 9.60 23.19
N LYS A 39 8.69 9.39 24.48
CA LYS A 39 9.61 9.68 25.59
C LYS A 39 10.52 8.49 25.93
N SER A 40 10.35 7.35 25.27
CA SER A 40 11.18 6.17 25.49
C SER A 40 12.61 6.40 25.01
N THR A 41 13.58 5.93 25.79
CA THR A 41 15.00 5.90 25.39
C THR A 41 15.30 4.80 24.36
N ASN A 42 14.39 3.84 24.20
CA ASN A 42 14.48 2.77 23.22
C ASN A 42 13.10 2.52 22.60
N LEU A 43 12.91 2.99 21.37
CA LEU A 43 11.67 2.77 20.61
C LEU A 43 11.50 1.32 20.17
N CYS A 44 12.53 0.48 20.26
CA CYS A 44 12.51 -0.92 19.87
C CYS A 44 12.32 -1.91 21.03
N SER A 45 12.32 -1.42 22.29
CA SER A 45 12.34 -2.14 23.59
C SER A 45 12.15 -3.68 23.57
N ASP A 46 11.21 -4.23 24.33
CA ASP A 46 11.02 -5.68 24.51
C ASP A 46 10.66 -6.38 23.20
N VAL A 47 10.21 -5.65 22.17
CA VAL A 47 9.83 -6.18 20.85
C VAL A 47 11.04 -6.62 20.02
N GLY A 48 12.22 -6.05 20.29
CA GLY A 48 13.48 -6.46 19.67
C GLY A 48 14.13 -7.70 20.29
N ASN A 49 13.61 -8.23 21.40
CA ASN A 49 14.17 -9.44 22.01
C ASN A 49 13.72 -10.70 21.25
N THR A 50 14.59 -11.23 20.40
CA THR A 50 14.33 -12.35 19.50
C THR A 50 13.99 -13.66 20.23
N SER A 51 14.40 -13.82 21.50
CA SER A 51 14.07 -15.00 22.31
C SER A 51 12.57 -15.16 22.55
N ASP A 52 11.85 -14.04 22.65
CA ASP A 52 10.45 -14.02 23.04
C ASP A 52 9.51 -14.10 21.82
N LEU A 53 10.03 -13.80 20.62
CA LEU A 53 9.27 -13.76 19.38
C LEU A 53 8.55 -15.09 19.08
N LYS A 54 9.15 -16.22 19.47
CA LYS A 54 8.56 -17.55 19.27
C LYS A 54 7.17 -17.69 19.91
N ASN A 55 6.94 -17.01 21.03
CA ASN A 55 5.70 -17.10 21.80
C ASN A 55 4.80 -15.88 21.61
N ARG A 56 5.27 -14.86 20.88
CA ARG A 56 4.55 -13.61 20.66
C ARG A 56 3.65 -13.72 19.44
N LYS A 57 2.37 -13.40 19.63
CA LYS A 57 1.40 -13.30 18.55
C LYS A 57 1.39 -11.86 18.07
N MET A 58 2.19 -11.57 17.03
CA MET A 58 2.23 -10.22 16.45
C MET A 58 0.94 -9.87 15.70
N PHE A 59 0.31 -10.88 15.09
CA PHE A 59 -0.93 -10.72 14.34
C PHE A 59 -1.99 -11.68 14.86
N PRO A 60 -3.28 -11.38 14.62
CA PRO A 60 -4.37 -12.32 14.81
C PRO A 60 -4.07 -13.69 14.17
N THR A 61 -4.69 -14.75 14.69
CA THR A 61 -4.50 -16.11 14.18
C THR A 61 -5.61 -16.46 13.19
N PHE A 62 -5.27 -17.11 12.08
CA PHE A 62 -6.25 -17.60 11.11
C PHE A 62 -7.19 -18.65 11.76
N PRO A 63 -8.49 -18.70 11.39
CA PRO A 63 -9.19 -17.88 10.39
C PRO A 63 -9.52 -16.46 10.87
N PHE A 64 -9.49 -15.49 9.94
CA PHE A 64 -9.78 -14.08 10.23
C PHE A 64 -11.24 -13.72 9.99
N SER A 65 -11.87 -13.07 10.97
CA SER A 65 -13.20 -12.48 10.88
C SER A 65 -13.14 -10.96 11.06
N ALA A 66 -14.04 -10.23 10.41
CA ALA A 66 -14.21 -8.78 10.61
C ALA A 66 -14.57 -8.38 12.06
N SER A 67 -15.00 -9.34 12.87
CA SER A 67 -15.28 -9.17 14.30
C SER A 67 -14.06 -9.36 15.20
N ASP A 68 -12.94 -9.86 14.66
CA ASP A 68 -11.78 -10.18 15.46
C ASP A 68 -11.02 -8.91 15.84
N ASN A 69 -10.54 -8.85 17.09
CA ASN A 69 -9.71 -7.75 17.53
C ASN A 69 -8.40 -7.71 16.71
N GLY A 70 -8.03 -6.53 16.23
CA GLY A 70 -6.86 -6.34 15.38
C GLY A 70 -7.07 -6.78 13.92
N VAL A 71 -8.32 -6.96 13.48
CA VAL A 71 -8.65 -7.25 12.07
C VAL A 71 -9.60 -6.20 11.53
N THR A 72 -9.29 -5.64 10.37
CA THR A 72 -10.22 -4.84 9.57
C THR A 72 -10.44 -5.51 8.22
N GLN A 73 -11.69 -5.68 7.82
CA GLN A 73 -12.05 -6.23 6.51
C GLN A 73 -12.95 -5.25 5.76
N VAL A 74 -12.51 -4.85 4.56
CA VAL A 74 -13.28 -3.99 3.66
C VAL A 74 -13.61 -4.77 2.40
N LYS A 75 -14.91 -4.96 2.14
CA LYS A 75 -15.39 -5.52 0.89
C LYS A 75 -15.42 -4.41 -0.16
N LEU A 76 -14.79 -4.65 -1.31
CA LEU A 76 -14.97 -3.75 -2.44
C LEU A 76 -16.43 -3.76 -2.90
N ALA A 77 -16.98 -2.58 -3.17
CA ALA A 77 -18.35 -2.44 -3.65
C ALA A 77 -18.59 -3.27 -4.93
N ASP A 78 -19.80 -3.83 -5.06
CA ASP A 78 -20.32 -4.54 -6.24
C ASP A 78 -19.61 -5.85 -6.64
N GLN A 79 -19.04 -6.57 -5.66
CA GLN A 79 -18.29 -7.83 -5.89
C GLN A 79 -18.96 -9.12 -5.37
N SER A 80 -20.25 -9.09 -4.98
CA SER A 80 -20.90 -10.17 -4.22
C SER A 80 -21.00 -11.56 -4.90
N LYS A 81 -20.53 -11.72 -6.15
CA LYS A 81 -20.52 -13.00 -6.90
C LYS A 81 -19.29 -13.20 -7.79
N LYS A 82 -18.20 -12.50 -7.53
CA LYS A 82 -17.02 -12.45 -8.42
C LYS A 82 -15.79 -12.97 -7.69
N THR A 83 -14.91 -13.64 -8.42
CA THR A 83 -13.63 -14.11 -7.89
C THR A 83 -12.51 -13.27 -8.49
N VAL A 84 -11.57 -12.86 -7.66
CA VAL A 84 -10.35 -12.18 -8.10
C VAL A 84 -9.52 -13.19 -8.90
N SER A 85 -9.15 -12.82 -10.11
CA SER A 85 -8.18 -13.58 -10.89
C SER A 85 -6.78 -13.26 -10.36
N PHE A 86 -6.05 -14.29 -9.97
CA PHE A 86 -4.62 -14.20 -9.68
C PHE A 86 -3.76 -14.74 -10.84
N GLU A 87 -4.34 -14.95 -12.02
CA GLU A 87 -3.61 -15.43 -13.21
C GLU A 87 -2.57 -14.40 -13.66
N GLY A 88 -1.30 -14.81 -13.79
CA GLY A 88 -0.17 -13.90 -14.04
C GLY A 88 0.70 -13.59 -12.79
N LEU A 89 0.64 -14.44 -11.76
CA LEU A 89 1.67 -14.48 -10.70
C LEU A 89 3.02 -15.09 -11.19
N ALA A 90 3.13 -15.41 -12.48
CA ALA A 90 4.39 -15.63 -13.22
C ALA A 90 4.87 -14.28 -13.86
N PRO A 91 6.14 -14.15 -14.32
CA PRO A 91 6.97 -12.95 -14.16
C PRO A 91 6.38 -11.63 -14.71
N SER A 92 6.51 -10.59 -13.88
CA SER A 92 5.88 -9.27 -13.92
C SER A 92 6.41 -8.27 -14.98
N MET A 93 6.56 -8.68 -16.24
CA MET A 93 6.94 -7.85 -17.41
C MET A 93 6.17 -8.32 -18.67
N PRO A 94 5.96 -7.47 -19.69
CA PRO A 94 4.88 -7.63 -20.67
C PRO A 94 4.98 -8.94 -21.47
N SER A 95 3.87 -9.69 -21.46
CA SER A 95 3.57 -10.79 -22.35
C SER A 95 3.18 -10.21 -23.72
N TYR A 96 4.06 -10.38 -24.72
CA TYR A 96 3.66 -10.25 -26.11
C TYR A 96 2.96 -11.57 -26.51
N SER A 97 1.72 -11.45 -26.97
CA SER A 97 0.83 -12.50 -27.52
C SER A 97 0.35 -13.61 -26.56
N GLU A 98 -0.99 -13.65 -26.41
CA GLU A 98 -1.85 -14.78 -25.97
C GLU A 98 -1.73 -15.37 -24.54
N GLU A 99 -1.07 -14.72 -23.57
CA GLU A 99 -1.02 -15.21 -22.17
C GLU A 99 -1.13 -14.06 -21.12
N PRO A 100 -1.66 -14.32 -19.89
CA PRO A 100 -2.46 -13.38 -19.08
C PRO A 100 -1.74 -12.13 -18.54
N ALA A 101 -2.52 -11.04 -18.47
CA ALA A 101 -2.15 -9.71 -17.99
C ALA A 101 -1.75 -9.69 -16.50
N VAL A 102 -1.03 -8.63 -16.09
CA VAL A 102 -0.54 -8.43 -14.71
C VAL A 102 -1.73 -8.46 -13.73
N PRO A 103 -1.86 -9.49 -12.88
CA PRO A 103 -3.00 -9.63 -11.99
C PRO A 103 -2.79 -8.71 -10.82
N GLY A 104 -3.40 -7.55 -10.89
CA GLY A 104 -3.65 -6.63 -9.79
C GLY A 104 -2.45 -6.17 -8.94
N ARG A 105 -2.53 -4.93 -8.45
CA ARG A 105 -1.57 -4.42 -7.47
C ARG A 105 -2.32 -3.84 -6.31
N LEU A 106 -1.79 -4.05 -5.11
CA LEU A 106 -2.15 -3.32 -3.92
C LEU A 106 -0.95 -2.45 -3.59
N ARG A 107 -1.19 -1.17 -3.31
CA ARG A 107 -0.20 -0.19 -2.94
C ARG A 107 -0.71 0.56 -1.72
N VAL A 108 0.21 0.90 -0.85
CA VAL A 108 -0.08 1.70 0.34
C VAL A 108 0.77 2.95 0.29
N THR A 109 0.11 4.09 0.44
CA THR A 109 0.69 5.44 0.51
C THR A 109 -0.35 6.40 1.06
N ASP A 110 0.07 7.56 1.54
CA ASP A 110 -0.82 8.66 1.93
C ASP A 110 -1.14 9.52 0.68
N VAL A 111 -2.32 9.32 0.07
CA VAL A 111 -2.68 9.98 -1.21
C VAL A 111 -3.40 11.32 -1.02
N ASP A 112 -4.01 11.53 0.14
CA ASP A 112 -4.65 12.81 0.50
C ASP A 112 -3.80 13.67 1.45
N MET A 113 -2.60 13.19 1.78
CA MET A 113 -1.58 13.85 2.58
C MET A 113 -2.05 14.11 4.02
N ASP A 114 -2.82 13.22 4.63
CA ASP A 114 -3.33 13.43 5.99
C ASP A 114 -2.45 12.80 7.10
N GLY A 115 -1.33 12.21 6.70
CA GLY A 115 -0.36 11.54 7.56
C GLY A 115 -0.72 10.10 7.91
N TYR A 116 -1.77 9.53 7.32
CA TYR A 116 -2.17 8.14 7.48
C TYR A 116 -2.03 7.37 6.16
N PRO A 117 -1.59 6.10 6.21
CA PRO A 117 -1.51 5.31 4.99
C PRO A 117 -2.89 4.96 4.41
N ASP A 118 -3.11 5.32 3.15
CA ASP A 118 -4.25 4.91 2.32
C ASP A 118 -3.92 3.69 1.46
N VAL A 119 -4.95 3.09 0.88
CA VAL A 119 -4.79 1.92 0.01
C VAL A 119 -5.27 2.23 -1.40
N VAL A 120 -4.38 2.04 -2.38
CA VAL A 120 -4.70 2.09 -3.80
C VAL A 120 -4.55 0.68 -4.36
N MET A 121 -5.57 0.18 -5.04
CA MET A 121 -5.50 -1.13 -5.65
C MET A 121 -6.16 -1.19 -7.02
N THR A 122 -5.61 -2.04 -7.87
CA THR A 122 -6.23 -2.49 -9.11
C THR A 122 -6.33 -4.00 -9.02
N LEU A 123 -7.51 -4.59 -9.22
CA LEU A 123 -7.74 -6.03 -9.16
C LEU A 123 -8.40 -6.50 -10.46
N ALA A 124 -8.01 -7.67 -10.95
CA ALA A 124 -8.71 -8.35 -12.05
C ALA A 124 -9.75 -9.32 -11.47
N PHE A 125 -10.95 -9.34 -12.04
CA PHE A 125 -12.05 -10.20 -11.61
C PHE A 125 -12.48 -11.12 -12.74
N LYS A 126 -12.68 -12.40 -12.41
CA LYS A 126 -13.38 -13.34 -13.26
C LYS A 126 -14.88 -13.22 -13.05
N ASN A 127 -15.62 -13.17 -14.16
CA ASN A 127 -17.08 -13.10 -14.14
C ASN A 127 -17.66 -14.03 -15.20
N THR A 128 -18.91 -14.45 -15.02
CA THR A 128 -19.59 -15.38 -15.93
C THR A 128 -19.85 -14.78 -17.32
N THR A 129 -19.82 -13.46 -17.46
CA THR A 129 -20.10 -12.74 -18.71
C THR A 129 -18.84 -12.26 -19.42
N ALA A 130 -17.95 -11.56 -18.69
CA ALA A 130 -16.67 -11.10 -19.19
C ALA A 130 -15.77 -10.72 -18.01
N ASP A 131 -14.49 -11.08 -18.09
CA ASP A 131 -13.48 -10.65 -17.14
C ASP A 131 -13.29 -9.13 -17.24
N PHE A 132 -12.99 -8.48 -16.12
CA PHE A 132 -12.83 -7.03 -16.07
C PHE A 132 -11.85 -6.65 -14.95
N THR A 133 -11.32 -5.43 -14.99
CA THR A 133 -10.50 -4.90 -13.89
C THR A 133 -11.25 -3.84 -13.10
N LYS A 134 -10.92 -3.72 -11.82
CA LYS A 134 -11.46 -2.70 -10.94
C LYS A 134 -10.33 -2.02 -10.20
N THR A 135 -10.31 -0.69 -10.30
CA THR A 135 -9.47 0.15 -9.46
C THR A 135 -10.28 0.69 -8.29
N ALA A 136 -9.69 0.70 -7.10
CA ALA A 136 -10.25 1.26 -5.90
C ALA A 136 -9.19 2.06 -5.14
N VAL A 137 -9.63 3.18 -4.57
CA VAL A 137 -8.86 3.97 -3.60
C VAL A 137 -9.65 3.92 -2.30
N LEU A 138 -9.00 3.54 -1.21
CA LEU A 138 -9.57 3.52 0.13
C LEU A 138 -8.77 4.48 0.98
N LEU A 139 -9.43 5.55 1.43
CA LEU A 139 -8.84 6.52 2.31
C LEU A 139 -8.97 6.05 3.75
N ASN A 140 -7.88 6.04 4.48
CA ASN A 140 -7.90 5.86 5.92
C ASN A 140 -8.38 7.19 6.48
N GLN A 141 -9.59 7.27 7.04
CA GLN A 141 -10.16 8.55 7.51
C GLN A 141 -10.73 8.40 8.91
N ALA A 142 -10.70 9.48 9.68
CA ALA A 142 -11.37 9.53 10.98
C ALA A 142 -12.90 9.33 10.81
N GLY A 143 -13.43 8.33 11.51
CA GLY A 143 -14.86 8.13 11.68
C GLY A 143 -15.46 9.13 12.67
N GLU A 144 -16.80 9.13 12.75
CA GLU A 144 -17.54 9.99 13.70
C GLU A 144 -17.23 9.68 15.17
N ASP A 145 -16.80 8.44 15.45
CA ASP A 145 -16.37 7.94 16.75
C ASP A 145 -14.90 8.26 17.06
N GLY A 146 -14.19 8.97 16.18
CA GLY A 146 -12.76 9.24 16.29
C GLY A 146 -11.87 8.04 15.92
N GLU A 147 -12.45 6.85 15.76
CA GLU A 147 -11.75 5.68 15.22
C GLU A 147 -11.59 5.85 13.71
N ARG A 148 -10.38 5.57 13.21
CA ARG A 148 -10.13 5.65 11.78
C ARG A 148 -10.58 4.39 11.07
N LYS A 149 -11.17 4.57 9.89
CA LYS A 149 -11.73 3.49 9.07
C LYS A 149 -11.35 3.72 7.62
N LEU A 150 -11.05 2.63 6.92
CA LEU A 150 -10.85 2.67 5.48
C LEU A 150 -12.19 2.89 4.77
N LYS A 151 -12.31 4.02 4.09
CA LYS A 151 -13.48 4.41 3.31
C LYS A 151 -13.13 4.39 1.82
N GLN A 152 -13.84 3.56 1.07
CA GLN A 152 -13.69 3.51 -0.38
C GLN A 152 -14.21 4.82 -1.01
N VAL A 153 -13.38 5.47 -1.82
CA VAL A 153 -13.78 6.62 -2.65
C VAL A 153 -14.77 6.14 -3.70
N LYS A 154 -15.91 6.82 -3.85
CA LYS A 154 -16.88 6.46 -4.88
C LYS A 154 -16.68 7.32 -6.13
N PRO A 155 -16.86 6.73 -7.33
CA PRO A 155 -16.89 7.51 -8.56
C PRO A 155 -17.98 8.59 -8.48
N GLY A 156 -17.66 9.82 -8.87
CA GLY A 156 -18.62 10.93 -8.88
C GLY A 156 -18.79 11.66 -7.54
N ASP A 157 -18.02 11.34 -6.50
CA ASP A 157 -18.04 12.05 -5.21
C ASP A 157 -17.46 13.48 -5.28
N GLY A 158 -17.06 13.96 -6.48
CA GLY A 158 -16.60 15.33 -6.72
C GLY A 158 -15.17 15.62 -6.25
N THR A 159 -14.47 14.62 -5.69
CA THR A 159 -13.07 14.73 -5.26
C THR A 159 -12.09 14.48 -6.40
N TYR A 160 -10.85 14.96 -6.27
CA TYR A 160 -9.77 14.64 -7.22
C TYR A 160 -9.61 13.12 -7.42
N LEU A 161 -9.64 12.35 -6.34
CA LEU A 161 -9.53 10.88 -6.39
C LEU A 161 -10.71 10.23 -7.12
N SER A 162 -11.91 10.82 -7.07
CA SER A 162 -13.04 10.33 -7.88
C SER A 162 -12.79 10.52 -9.38
N ASN A 163 -12.07 11.58 -9.78
CA ASN A 163 -11.63 11.78 -11.16
C ASN A 163 -10.53 10.78 -11.56
N VAL A 164 -9.59 10.47 -10.66
CA VAL A 164 -8.59 9.41 -10.87
C VAL A 164 -9.28 8.07 -11.15
N LEU A 165 -10.28 7.71 -10.33
CA LEU A 165 -11.07 6.50 -10.53
C LEU A 165 -11.86 6.52 -11.86
N ALA A 166 -12.40 7.67 -12.26
CA ALA A 166 -13.08 7.81 -13.55
C ALA A 166 -12.13 7.63 -14.74
N GLN A 167 -10.88 8.11 -14.63
CA GLN A 167 -9.87 7.91 -15.67
C GLN A 167 -9.41 6.45 -15.75
N ALA A 168 -9.27 5.77 -14.61
CA ALA A 168 -8.98 4.33 -14.55
C ALA A 168 -10.09 3.52 -15.25
N GLY A 169 -11.33 3.63 -14.79
CA GLY A 169 -12.46 2.88 -15.33
C GLY A 169 -12.29 1.35 -15.18
N GLU A 170 -12.96 0.59 -16.05
CA GLU A 170 -13.02 -0.89 -16.00
C GLU A 170 -11.94 -1.60 -16.83
N ASN A 171 -11.14 -0.83 -17.58
CA ASN A 171 -10.05 -1.33 -18.44
C ASN A 171 -8.67 -0.88 -17.92
N ALA A 172 -8.58 -0.45 -16.66
CA ALA A 172 -7.30 -0.10 -16.06
C ALA A 172 -6.50 -1.38 -15.82
N ALA A 173 -5.38 -1.54 -16.52
CA ALA A 173 -4.45 -2.62 -16.24
C ALA A 173 -3.69 -2.37 -14.93
N PHE A 174 -3.36 -1.10 -14.67
CA PHE A 174 -2.54 -0.72 -13.54
C PHE A 174 -2.76 0.75 -13.14
N LEU A 175 -2.84 0.99 -11.84
CA LEU A 175 -2.75 2.32 -11.23
C LEU A 175 -1.54 2.35 -10.29
N THR A 176 -0.68 3.35 -10.44
CA THR A 176 0.40 3.65 -9.50
C THR A 176 0.51 5.14 -9.30
N PHE A 177 1.41 5.53 -8.42
CA PHE A 177 1.70 6.91 -8.14
C PHE A 177 3.21 7.15 -8.04
N ILE A 178 3.60 8.39 -8.31
CA ILE A 178 4.94 8.95 -8.11
C ILE A 178 4.79 10.47 -8.05
N ASP A 179 5.60 11.14 -7.25
CA ASP A 179 5.80 12.58 -7.35
C ASP A 179 6.59 12.88 -8.63
N MET A 180 5.90 13.29 -9.70
CA MET A 180 6.52 13.38 -11.04
C MET A 180 7.24 14.72 -11.25
N ASP A 181 6.80 15.77 -10.59
CA ASP A 181 7.37 17.11 -10.68
C ASP A 181 8.13 17.54 -9.42
N ASP A 182 8.39 16.60 -8.50
CA ASP A 182 9.12 16.79 -7.24
C ASP A 182 8.52 17.91 -6.37
N ASP A 183 7.20 18.07 -6.40
CA ASP A 183 6.47 19.10 -5.66
C ASP A 183 5.99 18.64 -4.26
N GLY A 184 6.28 17.39 -3.91
CA GLY A 184 5.93 16.73 -2.66
C GLY A 184 4.58 16.02 -2.70
N LYS A 185 3.87 16.00 -3.84
CA LYS A 185 2.54 15.40 -4.00
C LYS A 185 2.64 14.17 -4.89
N LEU A 186 1.80 13.19 -4.59
CA LEU A 186 1.76 11.97 -5.40
C LEU A 186 0.84 12.16 -6.60
N ASP A 187 1.43 12.15 -7.80
CA ASP A 187 0.71 12.10 -9.06
C ASP A 187 0.34 10.66 -9.41
N PHE A 188 -0.78 10.47 -10.10
CA PHE A 188 -1.25 9.15 -10.48
C PHE A 188 -0.89 8.82 -11.92
N ILE A 189 -0.40 7.60 -12.13
CA ILE A 189 -0.14 7.02 -13.45
C ILE A 189 -1.11 5.86 -13.63
N VAL A 190 -1.97 5.99 -14.64
CA VAL A 190 -2.94 4.97 -15.06
C VAL A 190 -2.44 4.34 -16.35
N GLN A 191 -2.26 3.04 -16.37
CA GLN A 191 -2.12 2.26 -17.59
C GLN A 191 -3.46 1.59 -17.92
N LYS A 192 -3.93 1.79 -19.15
CA LYS A 192 -5.17 1.20 -19.66
C LYS A 192 -4.89 0.29 -20.82
N GLU A 193 -5.64 -0.80 -20.88
CA GLU A 193 -5.71 -1.64 -22.05
C GLU A 193 -6.79 -1.08 -23.00
N SER A 194 -6.40 -0.86 -24.25
CA SER A 194 -7.29 -0.57 -25.36
C SER A 194 -7.13 -1.66 -26.41
N LYS A 195 -8.13 -1.83 -27.26
CA LYS A 195 -8.11 -2.83 -28.35
C LYS A 195 -6.99 -2.57 -29.38
N ASP A 196 -6.62 -1.30 -29.55
CA ASP A 196 -5.67 -0.88 -30.58
C ASP A 196 -4.27 -0.62 -29.99
N ASP A 197 -4.17 0.11 -28.86
CA ASP A 197 -2.89 0.44 -28.22
C ASP A 197 -2.99 0.62 -26.68
N PRO A 198 -2.02 0.14 -25.89
CA PRO A 198 -1.95 0.46 -24.46
C PRO A 198 -1.77 1.96 -24.24
N GLN A 199 -2.57 2.55 -23.36
CA GLN A 199 -2.53 3.98 -23.05
C GLN A 199 -1.98 4.22 -21.64
N ILE A 200 -1.05 5.16 -21.52
CA ILE A 200 -0.58 5.67 -20.23
C ILE A 200 -1.13 7.08 -20.06
N LYS A 201 -1.79 7.34 -18.92
CA LYS A 201 -2.25 8.66 -18.52
C LYS A 201 -1.59 9.05 -17.21
N ILE A 202 -1.11 10.29 -17.14
CA ILE A 202 -0.59 10.89 -15.92
C ILE A 202 -1.61 11.92 -15.45
N LEU A 203 -1.93 11.90 -14.16
CA LEU A 203 -2.88 12.78 -13.51
C LEU A 203 -2.14 13.51 -12.40
N TYR A 204 -1.94 14.81 -12.61
CA TYR A 204 -1.27 15.66 -11.65
C TYR A 204 -2.16 15.94 -10.44
N ASN A 205 -1.61 15.73 -9.25
CA ASN A 205 -2.28 15.99 -8.00
C ASN A 205 -2.06 17.43 -7.57
N ASN A 206 -3.11 18.25 -7.66
CA ASN A 206 -3.03 19.67 -7.30
C ASN A 206 -3.61 19.97 -5.90
N ILE A 207 -3.52 19.02 -4.97
CA ILE A 207 -3.93 19.24 -3.57
C ILE A 207 -2.93 20.22 -2.93
N VAL A 208 -3.45 21.38 -2.50
CA VAL A 208 -2.65 22.36 -1.76
C VAL A 208 -2.66 21.94 -0.29
N SER A 209 -1.50 21.48 0.19
CA SER A 209 -1.29 21.16 1.60
C SER A 209 0.15 21.46 2.01
N ASP A 210 0.35 21.79 3.28
CA ASP A 210 1.65 22.06 3.91
C ASP A 210 2.09 20.82 4.71
N ASN A 211 2.41 19.75 3.97
CA ASN A 211 2.86 18.49 4.55
C ASN A 211 4.23 18.12 3.98
N PHE A 212 4.97 17.32 4.74
CA PHE A 212 6.22 16.73 4.31
C PHE A 212 6.18 15.22 4.54
N PHE A 213 6.94 14.47 3.75
CA PHE A 213 7.17 13.05 3.97
C PHE A 213 8.64 12.80 4.33
N ILE A 214 8.88 11.78 5.14
CA ILE A 214 10.24 11.30 5.45
C ILE A 214 10.42 9.97 4.74
N LYS A 215 11.38 9.94 3.81
CA LYS A 215 11.80 8.72 3.13
C LYS A 215 13.13 8.24 3.72
N ALA A 216 13.12 7.02 4.28
CA ALA A 216 14.32 6.38 4.78
C ALA A 216 14.85 5.38 3.74
N LEU A 217 16.14 5.50 3.41
CA LEU A 217 16.82 4.66 2.43
C LEU A 217 18.05 4.01 3.07
N SER A 218 18.09 2.67 3.10
CA SER A 218 19.34 1.95 3.27
C SER A 218 20.13 1.99 1.98
N VAL A 219 21.38 2.43 2.09
CA VAL A 219 22.40 2.27 1.06
C VAL A 219 23.29 1.11 1.48
N ASN A 220 23.60 0.18 0.56
CA ASN A 220 24.55 -0.88 0.84
C ASN A 220 25.98 -0.30 0.84
N SER A 221 26.77 -0.60 1.87
CA SER A 221 28.09 0.02 2.06
C SER A 221 29.29 -0.90 1.82
N GLU A 222 29.09 -2.17 1.41
CA GLU A 222 30.23 -3.04 1.09
C GLU A 222 30.63 -2.95 -0.38
N LEU A 223 31.26 -1.82 -0.74
CA LEU A 223 32.11 -1.69 -1.93
C LEU A 223 33.43 -2.48 -1.77
N LYS A 224 33.36 -3.78 -1.47
CA LYS A 224 34.54 -4.66 -1.59
C LYS A 224 34.64 -5.09 -3.04
N LYS A 225 35.44 -4.35 -3.83
CA LYS A 225 35.95 -4.64 -5.20
C LYS A 225 35.59 -6.03 -5.76
N SER A 226 34.33 -6.25 -6.04
CA SER A 226 33.79 -7.47 -6.60
C SER A 226 33.25 -7.05 -7.94
N ASN A 227 33.73 -7.67 -9.01
CA ASN A 227 33.51 -7.28 -10.41
C ASN A 227 32.04 -7.47 -10.88
N ASN A 228 31.06 -7.44 -9.98
CA ASN A 228 29.62 -7.47 -10.27
C ASN A 228 28.91 -6.49 -9.32
N VAL A 229 28.82 -5.23 -9.75
CA VAL A 229 28.23 -4.09 -9.00
C VAL A 229 26.72 -3.94 -9.27
N TYR A 230 26.09 -4.94 -9.88
CA TYR A 230 24.65 -4.91 -10.19
C TYR A 230 23.91 -5.92 -9.33
N ASN A 231 22.87 -5.45 -8.64
CA ASN A 231 21.93 -6.19 -7.79
C ASN A 231 22.49 -6.76 -6.47
N ASP A 232 22.43 -5.94 -5.41
CA ASP A 232 22.26 -6.49 -4.06
C ASP A 232 20.76 -6.51 -3.73
N TYR A 233 20.20 -7.71 -3.54
CA TYR A 233 18.83 -7.90 -3.05
C TYR A 233 18.82 -7.67 -1.53
N SER A 234 19.06 -6.43 -1.10
CA SER A 234 18.92 -6.10 0.31
C SER A 234 17.43 -5.97 0.64
N ILE A 235 16.92 -6.85 1.52
CA ILE A 235 15.57 -6.72 2.05
C ILE A 235 15.51 -5.36 2.75
N GLY A 236 14.60 -4.50 2.31
CA GLY A 236 14.51 -3.14 2.83
C GLY A 236 14.26 -3.13 4.34
N SER A 237 14.93 -2.21 5.03
CA SER A 237 14.84 -2.08 6.48
C SER A 237 13.62 -1.27 6.90
N SER A 238 13.17 -1.44 8.14
CA SER A 238 12.19 -0.54 8.76
C SER A 238 12.88 0.35 9.77
N TYR A 239 12.47 1.61 9.79
CA TYR A 239 13.03 2.65 10.63
C TYR A 239 11.92 3.18 11.52
N ARG A 240 12.15 3.14 12.83
CA ARG A 240 11.26 3.78 13.80
C ARG A 240 11.91 5.07 14.29
N PHE A 241 11.15 6.15 14.30
CA PHE A 241 11.63 7.46 14.69
C PHE A 241 10.55 8.28 15.40
N VAL A 242 10.98 9.33 16.09
CA VAL A 242 10.07 10.29 16.73
C VAL A 242 10.06 11.55 15.88
N ILE A 243 8.88 11.94 15.41
CA ILE A 243 8.63 13.26 14.83
C ILE A 243 8.16 14.17 15.96
N THR A 244 8.66 15.40 15.98
CA THR A 244 8.13 16.46 16.84
C THR A 244 7.58 17.54 15.93
N ASP A 245 6.33 17.93 16.14
CA ASP A 245 5.72 19.03 15.39
C ASP A 245 6.11 20.40 15.96
N MET A 246 5.60 21.47 15.35
CA MET A 246 5.86 22.85 15.78
C MET A 246 5.20 23.21 17.13
N GLU A 247 4.29 22.37 17.63
CA GLU A 247 3.60 22.51 18.92
C GLU A 247 4.25 21.63 20.02
N ASP A 248 5.45 21.08 19.76
CA ASP A 248 6.16 20.14 20.63
C ASP A 248 5.40 18.81 20.88
N THR A 249 4.41 18.49 20.06
CA THR A 249 3.75 17.19 20.09
C THR A 249 4.66 16.17 19.45
N LYS A 250 4.95 15.11 20.20
CA LYS A 250 5.81 14.02 19.73
C LYS A 250 4.97 12.84 19.29
N LEU A 251 5.31 12.30 18.13
CA LEU A 251 4.68 11.13 17.54
C LEU A 251 5.76 10.09 17.21
N VAL A 252 5.49 8.84 17.56
CA VAL A 252 6.31 7.71 17.09
C VAL A 252 5.75 7.24 15.75
N THR A 253 6.61 7.06 14.77
CA THR A 253 6.23 6.56 13.45
C THR A 253 7.23 5.53 12.97
N VAL A 254 6.80 4.69 12.04
CA VAL A 254 7.65 3.72 11.35
C VAL A 254 7.59 3.94 9.85
N GLY A 255 8.75 4.07 9.23
CA GLY A 255 8.91 4.05 7.78
C GLY A 255 9.57 2.75 7.35
N SER A 256 8.95 2.00 6.45
CA SER A 256 9.56 0.81 5.85
C SER A 256 10.15 1.17 4.49
N GLN A 257 11.41 0.80 4.28
CA GLN A 257 11.98 0.78 2.95
C GLN A 257 11.45 -0.47 2.23
N ARG A 258 10.72 -0.31 1.12
CA ARG A 258 10.36 -1.45 0.27
C ARG A 258 11.58 -1.94 -0.51
N PHE A 259 11.67 -3.22 -0.82
CA PHE A 259 12.72 -3.69 -1.72
C PHE A 259 12.52 -3.11 -3.13
N GLN A 260 13.51 -2.36 -3.65
CA GLN A 260 13.52 -1.91 -5.04
C GLN A 260 14.18 -2.97 -5.93
N SER A 261 13.37 -3.67 -6.73
CA SER A 261 13.85 -4.45 -7.88
C SER A 261 13.30 -3.86 -9.17
N GLY A 262 13.78 -4.36 -10.31
CA GLY A 262 13.14 -4.11 -11.61
C GLY A 262 11.61 -4.38 -11.63
N TYR A 263 11.08 -5.19 -10.70
CA TYR A 263 9.64 -5.47 -10.58
C TYR A 263 8.91 -4.61 -9.54
N MET A 264 9.64 -3.88 -8.70
CA MET A 264 9.18 -2.99 -7.63
C MET A 264 10.02 -1.70 -7.61
N SER A 265 10.20 -1.08 -8.78
CA SER A 265 11.08 0.10 -8.94
C SER A 265 10.51 1.37 -8.31
N LEU A 266 9.19 1.42 -8.15
CA LEU A 266 8.48 2.53 -7.52
C LEU A 266 8.30 2.24 -6.02
N GLN A 267 8.88 3.13 -5.21
CA GLN A 267 8.78 3.18 -3.75
C GLN A 267 7.96 4.39 -3.34
#